data_AF-A0A7W7F6S4-F1
#
_entry.id   AF-A0A7W7F6S4-F1
#
_cell.length_a   1.000
_cell.length_b   1.000
_cell.length_c   1.000
_cell.angle_alpha   90.00
_cell.angle_beta   90.00
_cell.angle_gamma   90.00
#
_symmetry.space_group_name_H-M   'P 1'
#
loop_
_entity.id
_entity.type
_entity.pdbx_description
1 polymer ?
#
loop_
_entity_poly.entity_id
_entity_poly.type
_entity_poly.pdbx_seq_one_letter_code
_entity_poly.pdbx_strand_id
1 'polypeptide(L)'
;MSTALAAAAPAVSGPHLAFVSRSAHFEIIANVDPHISLRMLNYFAQRDIVPSVFRARRIREKLEIRVVVPGLAEHDASVIAEKMRGQFAVAAVTLEMVVGG
;
A
#
# COMPACT_ATOMS: atom_id res chain seq x y z
N MET A 1 2.43 22.48 -33.50
CA MET A 1 3.69 21.87 -33.04
C MET A 1 3.81 22.16 -31.56
N SER A 2 3.65 21.14 -30.72
CA SER A 2 3.55 21.25 -29.25
C SER A 2 4.91 20.92 -28.65
N THR A 3 5.55 21.87 -27.98
CA THR A 3 6.81 21.68 -27.27
C THR A 3 6.56 20.98 -25.93
N ALA A 4 7.21 19.83 -25.76
CA ALA A 4 7.17 19.04 -24.55
C ALA A 4 7.88 19.78 -23.40
N LEU A 5 7.17 19.96 -22.28
CA LEU A 5 7.75 20.40 -21.02
C LEU A 5 8.50 19.22 -20.40
N ALA A 6 9.82 19.19 -20.60
CA ALA A 6 10.71 18.31 -19.88
C ALA A 6 10.69 18.71 -18.40
N ALA A 7 9.91 17.99 -17.60
CA ALA A 7 9.98 18.06 -16.15
C ALA A 7 11.34 17.50 -15.73
N ALA A 8 12.27 18.41 -15.39
CA ALA A 8 13.54 18.06 -14.80
C ALA A 8 13.30 17.28 -13.49
N ALA A 9 13.68 16.01 -13.49
CA ALA A 9 13.78 15.23 -12.26
C ALA A 9 14.83 15.88 -11.34
N PRO A 10 14.60 15.98 -10.02
CA PRO A 10 15.59 16.53 -9.13
C PRO A 10 16.77 15.55 -9.07
N ALA A 11 17.95 16.04 -9.47
CA ALA A 11 19.21 15.34 -9.31
C ALA A 11 19.54 15.26 -7.82
N VAL A 12 19.29 14.10 -7.20
CA VAL A 12 19.75 13.82 -5.84
C VAL A 12 21.15 13.20 -5.95
N SER A 13 22.17 14.04 -5.79
CA SER A 13 23.57 13.62 -5.61
C SER A 13 23.97 13.81 -4.15
N GLY A 14 24.09 12.70 -3.43
CA GLY A 14 24.58 12.58 -2.05
C GLY A 14 24.95 11.11 -1.79
N PRO A 15 25.79 10.79 -0.79
CA PRO A 15 26.43 9.48 -0.68
C PRO A 15 25.37 8.40 -0.58
N HIS A 16 25.29 7.57 -1.63
CA HIS A 16 24.36 6.46 -1.76
C HIS A 16 24.80 5.34 -0.81
N LEU A 17 24.59 5.54 0.50
CA LEU A 17 24.13 4.42 1.30
C LEU A 17 22.89 3.94 0.55
N ALA A 18 22.96 2.74 -0.03
CA ALA A 18 21.81 2.05 -0.58
C ALA A 18 20.75 2.09 0.52
N PHE A 19 19.82 3.04 0.44
CA PHE A 19 18.75 3.13 1.42
C PHE A 19 17.87 1.96 1.06
N VAL A 20 18.11 0.87 1.77
CA VAL A 20 17.29 -0.33 1.73
C VAL A 20 15.86 0.14 1.94
N SER A 21 15.14 0.33 0.84
CA SER A 21 13.86 1.00 0.88
C SER A 21 12.87 -0.08 1.27
N ARG A 22 12.63 -0.17 2.57
CA ARG A 22 11.68 -1.15 3.11
C ARG A 22 10.28 -0.77 2.66
N SER A 23 9.52 -1.76 2.24
CA SER A 23 8.15 -1.60 1.76
C SER A 23 7.23 -2.51 2.57
N ALA A 24 6.06 -2.00 2.92
CA ALA A 24 5.02 -2.78 3.57
C ALA A 24 4.11 -3.39 2.51
N HIS A 25 3.93 -4.70 2.54
CA HIS A 25 3.07 -5.46 1.64
C HIS A 25 1.92 -6.02 2.46
N PHE A 26 0.71 -5.61 2.11
CA PHE A 26 -0.52 -6.09 2.72
C PHE A 26 -1.21 -7.03 1.75
N GLU A 27 -1.55 -8.23 2.22
CA GLU A 27 -2.45 -9.16 1.54
C GLU A 27 -3.70 -9.31 2.37
N ILE A 28 -4.85 -8.92 1.80
CA ILE A 28 -6.12 -8.81 2.50
C ILE A 28 -7.12 -9.73 1.82
N ILE A 29 -7.76 -10.59 2.59
CA ILE A 29 -8.89 -11.41 2.15
C ILE A 29 -10.15 -10.85 2.82
N ALA A 30 -11.11 -10.45 2.01
CA ALA A 30 -12.38 -9.90 2.49
C ALA A 30 -13.58 -10.62 1.86
N ASN A 31 -14.71 -10.58 2.55
CA ASN A 31 -16.01 -10.85 1.94
C ASN A 31 -16.34 -9.77 0.91
N VAL A 32 -17.13 -10.14 -0.10
CA VAL A 32 -17.62 -9.20 -1.10
C VAL A 32 -18.50 -8.16 -0.41
N ASP A 33 -18.04 -6.92 -0.41
CA ASP A 33 -18.74 -5.75 0.10
C ASP A 33 -18.48 -4.58 -0.88
N PRO A 34 -19.51 -3.80 -1.26
CA PRO A 34 -19.39 -2.79 -2.30
C PRO A 34 -18.42 -1.65 -1.97
N HIS A 35 -18.04 -1.47 -0.70
CA HIS A 35 -17.21 -0.35 -0.26
C HIS A 35 -15.88 -0.79 0.35
N ILE A 36 -15.57 -2.08 0.39
CA ILE A 36 -14.38 -2.58 1.09
C ILE A 36 -13.09 -1.99 0.52
N SER A 37 -12.97 -1.90 -0.81
CA SER A 37 -11.78 -1.33 -1.45
C SER A 37 -11.56 0.14 -1.07
N LEU A 38 -12.64 0.92 -1.01
CA LEU A 38 -12.58 2.32 -0.58
C LEU A 38 -12.21 2.44 0.89
N ARG A 39 -12.77 1.59 1.77
CA ARG A 39 -12.38 1.55 3.19
C ARG A 39 -10.91 1.16 3.38
N MET A 40 -10.40 0.20 2.60
CA MET A 40 -8.98 -0.17 2.65
C MET A 40 -8.08 1.00 2.24
N LEU A 41 -8.42 1.69 1.13
CA LEU A 41 -7.69 2.90 0.70
C LEU A 41 -7.74 4.02 1.75
N ASN A 42 -8.87 4.17 2.44
CA ASN A 42 -9.07 5.23 3.43
C ASN A 42 -8.07 5.15 4.60
N TYR A 43 -7.63 3.95 5.01
CA TYR A 43 -6.62 3.81 6.06
C TYR A 43 -5.29 4.48 5.72
N PHE A 44 -4.93 4.51 4.43
CA PHE A 44 -3.74 5.18 3.94
C PHE A 44 -4.00 6.67 3.67
N ALA A 45 -5.13 7.00 3.04
CA ALA A 45 -5.49 8.38 2.74
C ALA A 45 -5.57 9.27 3.99
N GLN A 46 -6.11 8.77 5.11
CA GLN A 46 -6.16 9.49 6.39
C GLN A 46 -4.79 9.85 6.97
N ARG A 47 -3.72 9.22 6.47
CA ARG A 47 -2.34 9.40 6.93
C ARG A 47 -1.48 10.11 5.88
N ASP A 48 -2.10 10.66 4.84
CA ASP A 48 -1.41 11.25 3.68
C ASP A 48 -0.48 10.24 2.97
N ILE A 49 -0.86 8.95 2.98
CA ILE A 49 -0.11 7.87 2.36
C ILE A 49 -0.81 7.45 1.06
N VAL A 50 -0.07 7.46 -0.04
CA VAL A 50 -0.52 6.93 -1.34
C VAL A 50 0.19 5.60 -1.61
N PRO A 51 -0.52 4.47 -1.67
CA PRO A 51 0.09 3.20 -2.02
C PRO A 51 0.65 3.20 -3.46
N SER A 52 1.83 2.61 -3.64
CA SER A 52 2.43 2.39 -4.96
C SER A 52 1.68 1.33 -5.77
N VAL A 53 1.06 0.36 -5.07
CA VAL A 53 0.21 -0.67 -5.66
C VAL A 53 -1.04 -0.77 -4.81
N PHE A 54 -2.20 -0.77 -5.48
CA PHE A 54 -3.45 -1.26 -4.93
C PHE A 54 -4.11 -2.12 -6.01
N ARG A 55 -4.22 -3.42 -5.76
CA ARG A 55 -4.85 -4.37 -6.68
C ARG A 55 -5.93 -5.12 -5.95
N ALA A 56 -7.13 -5.15 -6.52
CA ALA A 56 -8.23 -5.93 -6.00
C ALA A 56 -8.70 -6.92 -7.06
N ARG A 57 -8.91 -8.18 -6.67
CA ARG A 57 -9.41 -9.24 -7.54
C ARG A 57 -10.50 -10.01 -6.83
N ARG A 58 -11.66 -10.16 -7.48
CA ARG A 58 -12.73 -11.02 -6.97
C ARG A 58 -12.43 -12.47 -7.29
N ILE A 59 -12.50 -13.34 -6.30
CA ILE A 59 -12.39 -14.80 -6.44
C ILE A 59 -13.57 -15.43 -5.72
N ARG A 60 -14.51 -15.98 -6.50
CA ARG A 60 -15.77 -16.52 -5.99
C ARG A 60 -16.47 -15.47 -5.09
N GLU A 61 -16.68 -15.81 -3.82
CA GLU A 61 -17.35 -14.97 -2.83
C GLU A 61 -16.38 -14.13 -1.96
N LYS A 62 -15.10 -14.05 -2.36
CA LYS A 62 -14.10 -13.26 -1.67
C LYS A 62 -13.48 -12.21 -2.59
N LEU A 63 -12.93 -11.19 -1.97
CA LEU A 63 -12.08 -10.20 -2.60
C LEU A 63 -10.68 -10.32 -2.02
N GLU A 64 -9.71 -10.55 -2.90
CA GLU A 64 -8.29 -10.46 -2.57
C GLU A 64 -7.81 -9.05 -2.89
N ILE A 65 -7.19 -8.38 -1.93
CA ILE A 65 -6.62 -7.05 -2.10
C ILE A 65 -5.15 -7.09 -1.73
N ARG A 66 -4.29 -6.67 -2.65
CA ARG A 66 -2.86 -6.44 -2.44
C ARG A 66 -2.58 -4.95 -2.38
N VAL A 67 -1.87 -4.51 -1.34
CA VAL A 67 -1.42 -3.13 -1.19
C VAL A 67 0.09 -3.10 -0.94
N VAL A 68 0.81 -2.23 -1.65
CA VAL A 68 2.27 -2.04 -1.44
C VAL A 68 2.56 -0.58 -1.16
N VAL A 69 3.19 -0.32 -0.01
CA VAL A 69 3.56 1.02 0.46
C VAL A 69 5.07 1.10 0.69
N PRO A 70 5.83 1.83 -0.15
CA PRO A 70 7.26 2.06 0.07
C PRO A 70 7.49 3.00 1.25
N GLY A 71 8.56 2.78 2.02
CA GLY A 71 8.98 3.67 3.09
C GLY A 71 8.08 3.71 4.33
N LEU A 72 7.08 2.82 4.42
CA LEU A 72 6.21 2.76 5.59
C LEU A 72 6.95 2.16 6.78
N ALA A 73 6.92 2.83 7.93
CA ALA A 73 7.50 2.30 9.16
C ALA A 73 6.76 1.03 9.61
N GLU A 74 7.50 0.07 10.15
CA GLU A 74 6.95 -1.23 10.56
C GLU A 74 5.85 -1.11 11.62
N HIS A 75 6.00 -0.15 12.55
CA HIS A 75 4.98 0.15 13.55
C HIS A 75 3.68 0.65 12.91
N ASP A 76 3.76 1.64 12.01
CA ASP A 76 2.58 2.19 11.32
C ASP A 76 1.90 1.14 10.45
N ALA A 77 2.69 0.32 9.74
CA ALA A 77 2.18 -0.79 8.96
C ALA A 77 1.41 -1.78 9.84
N SER A 78 1.94 -2.10 11.02
CA SER A 78 1.30 -3.01 11.98
C SER A 78 0.00 -2.43 12.53
N VAL A 79 -0.01 -1.14 12.88
CA VAL A 79 -1.23 -0.45 13.36
C VAL A 79 -2.30 -0.43 12.27
N ILE A 80 -1.94 -0.18 11.02
CA ILE A 80 -2.88 -0.21 9.89
C ILE A 80 -3.43 -1.63 9.69
N ALA A 81 -2.56 -2.64 9.67
CA ALA A 81 -2.97 -4.04 9.49
C ALA A 81 -3.95 -4.46 10.59
N GLU A 82 -3.68 -4.10 11.84
CA GLU A 82 -4.54 -4.43 12.97
C GLU A 82 -5.92 -3.75 12.86
N LYS A 83 -5.94 -2.47 12.47
CA LYS A 83 -7.21 -1.76 12.22
C LYS A 83 -8.02 -2.38 11.09
N MET A 84 -7.36 -2.91 10.06
CA MET A 84 -8.03 -3.62 8.96
C MET A 84 -8.59 -4.97 9.42
N ARG A 85 -7.89 -5.73 10.27
CA ARG A 85 -8.39 -6.99 10.83
C ARG A 85 -9.67 -6.81 11.64
N GLY A 86 -9.85 -5.67 12.29
CA GLY A 86 -11.08 -5.33 13.01
C GLY A 86 -12.29 -4.98 12.14
N GLN A 87 -12.17 -4.92 10.81
CA GLN A 87 -13.29 -4.61 9.93
C GLN A 87 -14.19 -5.83 9.70
N PHE A 88 -15.50 -5.67 9.84
CA PHE A 88 -16.49 -6.75 9.74
C PHE A 88 -16.38 -7.61 8.47
N ALA A 89 -16.07 -7.00 7.32
CA ALA A 89 -15.96 -7.70 6.05
C ALA A 89 -14.56 -8.31 5.80
N VAL A 90 -13.56 -8.05 6.65
CA VAL A 90 -12.19 -8.57 6.48
C VAL A 90 -12.07 -9.91 7.19
N ALA A 91 -11.65 -10.94 6.44
CA ALA A 91 -11.43 -12.28 6.98
C ALA A 91 -9.98 -12.49 7.42
N ALA A 92 -9.02 -11.92 6.71
CA ALA A 92 -7.61 -12.02 7.04
C ALA A 92 -6.81 -10.83 6.50
N VAL A 93 -5.74 -10.48 7.22
CA VAL A 93 -4.71 -9.53 6.78
C VAL A 93 -3.33 -10.09 7.11
N THR A 94 -2.53 -10.33 6.09
CA THR A 94 -1.11 -10.63 6.22
C THR A 94 -0.32 -9.35 5.93
N LEU A 95 0.68 -9.08 6.76
CA LEU A 95 1.61 -7.98 6.59
C LEU A 95 3.02 -8.54 6.48
N GLU A 96 3.73 -8.16 5.43
CA GLU A 96 5.15 -8.46 5.24
C GLU A 96 5.93 -7.16 5.02
N MET A 97 7.09 -7.04 5.67
CA MET A 97 8.00 -5.93 5.49
C MET A 97 9.15 -6.35 4.58
N VAL A 98 9.11 -5.94 3.32
CA VAL A 98 10.07 -6.34 2.28
C VAL A 98 11.16 -5.29 2.14
N VAL A 99 12.41 -5.73 2.26
CA VAL A 99 13.62 -4.94 2.05
C VAL A 99 13.94 -4.88 0.55
N GLY A 100 13.79 -3.71 -0.08
CA GLY A 100 14.22 -3.50 -1.47
C GLY A 100 15.75 -3.38 -1.54
N GLY A 101 16.38 -4.30 -2.27
CA GLY A 101 17.82 -4.30 -2.59
C GLY A 101 18.13 -3.63 -3.92
#